data_AF-A0AA48KZ97-F1
#
_entry.id   AF-A0AA48KZ97-F1
#
_cell.length_a   1.000
_cell.length_b   1.000
_cell.length_c   1.000
_cell.angle_alpha   90.00
_cell.angle_beta   90.00
_cell.angle_gamma   90.00
#
_symmetry.space_group_name_H-M   'P 1'
#
loop_
_entity.id
_entity.type
_entity.pdbx_description
1 polymer ?
#
loop_
_entity_poly.entity_id
_entity_poly.type
_entity_poly.pdbx_seq_one_letter_code
_entity_poly.pdbx_strand_id
1 'polypeptide(L)'
;MHKFLNNFLKSVLAGIFISVALIVYINNKTVLDVIVFSVGVISILKLKLNLFTGMVGYEENYLKLIISLAGNFLGTYVSSLLLIGKITNFIDLETIIQNKVSQNLFSVFISSIVCGMLVYTAIYSYKKDKDIISVILCISAFVMFNADHCVANSFYFFVSRNFDNKTILYNLFCILGNYIGSKLCSFTQKI
;
A
#
# COMPACT_ATOMS: atom_id res chain seq x y z
N MET A 1 14.98 -18.28 -14.03
CA MET A 1 15.07 -16.84 -14.39
C MET A 1 13.70 -16.23 -14.73
N HIS A 2 12.94 -16.79 -15.68
CA HIS A 2 11.64 -16.23 -16.10
C HIS A 2 10.60 -16.01 -14.99
N LYS A 3 10.46 -16.93 -14.03
CA LYS A 3 9.48 -16.81 -12.94
C LYS A 3 9.77 -15.65 -11.98
N PHE A 4 11.06 -15.43 -11.67
CA PHE A 4 11.49 -14.32 -10.81
C PHE A 4 11.28 -12.98 -11.49
N LEU A 5 11.68 -12.86 -12.76
CA LEU A 5 11.46 -11.65 -13.54
C LEU A 5 9.97 -11.32 -13.67
N ASN A 6 9.12 -12.32 -13.96
CA ASN A 6 7.68 -12.12 -14.03
C ASN A 6 7.08 -11.67 -12.68
N ASN A 7 7.50 -12.29 -11.57
CA ASN A 7 7.05 -11.88 -10.24
C ASN A 7 7.44 -10.43 -9.94
N PHE A 8 8.68 -10.05 -10.27
CA PHE A 8 9.19 -8.70 -10.07
C PHE A 8 8.44 -7.67 -10.91
N LEU A 9 8.23 -7.92 -12.21
CA LEU A 9 7.49 -7.01 -13.10
C LEU A 9 6.05 -6.81 -12.63
N LYS A 10 5.38 -7.88 -12.20
CA LYS A 10 4.04 -7.78 -11.58
C LYS A 10 4.04 -6.92 -10.33
N SER A 11 5.12 -6.96 -9.55
CA SER A 11 5.27 -6.13 -8.35
C SER A 11 5.54 -4.67 -8.66
N VAL A 12 6.36 -4.38 -9.67
CA VAL A 12 6.54 -3.02 -10.17
C VAL A 12 5.19 -2.43 -10.59
N LEU A 13 4.42 -3.19 -11.37
CA LEU A 13 3.11 -2.73 -11.84
C LEU A 13 2.12 -2.50 -10.69
N ALA A 14 2.14 -3.34 -9.65
CA ALA A 14 1.34 -3.11 -8.44
C ALA A 14 1.71 -1.78 -7.73
N GLY A 15 3.00 -1.47 -7.62
CA GLY A 15 3.45 -0.17 -7.06
C GLY A 15 2.97 1.03 -7.88
N ILE A 16 2.95 0.89 -9.21
CA ILE A 16 2.41 1.91 -10.11
C ILE A 16 0.91 2.12 -9.88
N PHE A 17 0.11 1.04 -9.77
CA PHE A 17 -1.33 1.15 -9.49
C PHE A 17 -1.63 1.82 -8.14
N ILE A 18 -0.84 1.54 -7.10
CA ILE A 18 -0.95 2.24 -5.81
C ILE A 18 -0.62 3.73 -5.97
N SER A 19 0.41 4.06 -6.75
CA SER A 19 0.80 5.45 -7.00
C SER A 19 -0.29 6.24 -7.75
N VAL A 20 -0.91 5.63 -8.76
CA VAL A 20 -2.05 6.23 -9.48
C VAL A 20 -3.23 6.49 -8.54
N ALA A 21 -3.58 5.53 -7.69
CA ALA A 21 -4.63 5.69 -6.69
C ALA A 21 -4.32 6.82 -5.69
N LEU A 22 -3.06 6.95 -5.28
CA LEU A 22 -2.61 8.04 -4.41
C LEU A 22 -2.70 9.41 -5.08
N ILE A 23 -2.28 9.54 -6.35
CA ILE A 23 -2.35 10.83 -7.06
C ILE A 23 -3.80 11.31 -7.15
N VAL A 24 -4.74 10.41 -7.46
CA VAL A 24 -6.18 10.74 -7.47
C VAL A 24 -6.63 11.22 -6.09
N TYR A 25 -6.27 10.50 -5.03
CA TYR A 25 -6.60 10.88 -3.66
C TYR A 25 -6.00 12.23 -3.25
N ILE A 26 -4.72 12.48 -3.51
CA ILE A 26 -4.01 13.71 -3.14
C ILE A 26 -4.64 14.96 -3.78
N ASN A 27 -5.13 14.85 -5.02
CA ASN A 27 -5.59 16.01 -5.78
C ASN A 27 -6.85 16.65 -5.20
N ASN A 28 -7.80 15.87 -4.65
CA ASN A 28 -9.05 16.43 -4.10
C ASN A 28 -9.42 15.95 -2.68
N LYS A 29 -8.93 14.79 -2.22
CA LYS A 29 -9.16 14.20 -0.88
C LYS A 29 -10.62 14.11 -0.44
N THR A 30 -11.55 14.04 -1.38
CA THR A 30 -12.97 13.91 -1.08
C THR A 30 -13.30 12.47 -0.68
N VAL A 31 -14.49 12.27 -0.10
CA VAL A 31 -15.04 10.91 0.15
C VAL A 31 -15.09 10.10 -1.15
N LEU A 32 -15.35 10.75 -2.29
CA LEU A 32 -15.32 10.07 -3.59
C LEU A 32 -13.91 9.57 -3.93
N ASP A 33 -12.86 10.37 -3.71
CA ASP A 33 -11.49 9.93 -4.02
C ASP A 33 -11.02 8.81 -3.10
N VAL A 34 -11.46 8.82 -1.83
CA VAL A 34 -11.28 7.70 -0.90
C VAL A 34 -11.86 6.40 -1.47
N ILE A 35 -13.08 6.46 -2.00
CA ILE A 35 -13.73 5.30 -2.63
C ILE A 35 -13.00 4.90 -3.91
N VAL A 36 -12.64 5.88 -4.75
CA VAL A 36 -11.93 5.66 -6.02
C VAL A 36 -10.52 5.11 -5.80
N PHE A 37 -9.89 5.34 -4.65
CA PHE A 37 -8.61 4.72 -4.29
C PHE A 37 -8.66 3.19 -4.44
N SER A 38 -9.81 2.57 -4.11
CA SER A 38 -10.02 1.13 -4.24
C SER A 38 -9.84 0.60 -5.68
N VAL A 39 -10.00 1.44 -6.71
CA VAL A 39 -9.78 1.07 -8.11
C VAL A 39 -8.34 0.58 -8.35
N GLY A 40 -7.35 1.17 -7.66
CA GLY A 40 -5.96 0.70 -7.73
C GLY A 40 -5.82 -0.74 -7.23
N VAL A 41 -6.45 -1.05 -6.09
CA VAL A 41 -6.40 -2.39 -5.48
C VAL A 41 -7.24 -3.40 -6.25
N ILE A 42 -8.42 -3.01 -6.76
CA ILE A 42 -9.24 -3.84 -7.64
C ILE A 42 -8.47 -4.20 -8.92
N SER A 43 -7.73 -3.25 -9.49
CA SER A 43 -6.89 -3.48 -10.68
C SER A 43 -5.79 -4.50 -10.37
N ILE A 44 -5.09 -4.35 -9.23
CA ILE A 44 -4.09 -5.31 -8.75
C ILE A 44 -4.67 -6.72 -8.61
N LEU A 45 -5.88 -6.84 -8.04
CA LEU A 45 -6.58 -8.10 -7.86
C LEU A 45 -6.98 -8.75 -9.20
N LYS A 46 -7.62 -8.00 -10.09
CA LYS A 46 -8.08 -8.49 -11.40
C LYS A 46 -6.92 -8.90 -12.31
N LEU A 47 -5.84 -8.11 -12.31
CA LEU A 47 -4.64 -8.37 -13.11
C LEU A 47 -3.68 -9.39 -12.46
N LYS A 48 -4.01 -9.90 -11.26
CA LYS A 48 -3.20 -10.86 -10.50
C LYS A 48 -1.75 -10.36 -10.33
N LEU A 49 -1.64 -9.09 -9.92
CA LEU A 49 -0.37 -8.43 -9.63
C LEU A 49 0.09 -8.73 -8.20
N ASN A 50 1.37 -8.50 -7.97
CA ASN A 50 2.03 -8.87 -6.72
C ASN A 50 2.18 -7.61 -5.85
N LEU A 51 1.17 -7.31 -5.04
CA LEU A 51 1.26 -6.30 -3.99
C LEU A 51 1.69 -6.97 -2.69
N PHE A 52 2.81 -6.54 -2.11
CA PHE A 52 3.37 -7.08 -0.87
C PHE A 52 2.31 -7.25 0.23
N THR A 53 1.62 -6.17 0.59
CA THR A 53 0.62 -6.16 1.67
C THR A 53 -0.58 -7.08 1.37
N GLY A 54 -0.94 -7.25 0.09
CA GLY A 54 -1.97 -8.19 -0.33
C GLY A 54 -1.51 -9.66 -0.40
N MET A 55 -0.21 -9.91 -0.32
CA MET A 55 0.39 -11.25 -0.38
C MET A 55 0.71 -11.82 1.00
N VAL A 56 1.07 -10.99 1.98
CA VAL A 56 1.62 -11.44 3.28
C VAL A 56 0.77 -12.54 3.93
N GLY A 57 -0.55 -12.37 4.01
CA GLY A 57 -1.42 -13.34 4.66
C GLY A 57 -1.57 -14.69 3.92
N TYR A 58 -1.03 -14.83 2.70
CA TYR A 58 -1.17 -16.04 1.87
C TYR A 58 0.14 -16.63 1.36
N GLU A 59 1.23 -15.88 1.43
CA GLU A 59 2.53 -16.28 0.91
C GLU A 59 3.46 -16.62 2.08
N GLU A 60 4.04 -17.81 2.04
CA GLU A 60 5.03 -18.26 3.03
C GLU A 60 6.46 -18.17 2.47
N ASN A 61 6.62 -17.96 1.16
CA ASN A 61 7.93 -17.72 0.56
C ASN A 61 8.40 -16.28 0.82
N TYR A 62 9.26 -16.12 1.84
CA TYR A 62 9.86 -14.82 2.20
C TYR A 62 10.61 -14.16 1.05
N LEU A 63 11.33 -14.91 0.22
CA LEU A 63 12.05 -14.34 -0.93
C LEU A 63 11.06 -13.71 -1.91
N LYS A 64 9.92 -14.34 -2.16
CA LYS A 64 8.87 -13.79 -3.03
C LYS A 64 8.21 -12.54 -2.43
N LEU A 65 8.02 -12.50 -1.10
CA LEU A 65 7.55 -11.29 -0.42
C LEU A 65 8.55 -10.14 -0.53
N ILE A 66 9.85 -10.39 -0.33
CA ILE A 66 10.91 -9.39 -0.45
C ILE A 66 11.01 -8.86 -1.89
N ILE A 67 10.97 -9.76 -2.89
CA ILE A 67 10.93 -9.36 -4.31
C ILE A 67 9.70 -8.51 -4.59
N SER A 68 8.57 -8.86 -3.97
CA SER A 68 7.34 -8.10 -4.13
C SER A 68 7.43 -6.70 -3.55
N LEU A 69 7.94 -6.57 -2.33
CA LEU A 69 8.17 -5.29 -1.67
C LEU A 69 9.14 -4.41 -2.46
N ALA A 70 10.27 -4.97 -2.88
CA ALA A 70 11.27 -4.26 -3.68
C ALA A 70 10.69 -3.79 -5.02
N GLY A 71 9.94 -4.66 -5.72
CA GLY A 71 9.25 -4.29 -6.95
C GLY A 71 8.20 -3.20 -6.71
N ASN A 72 7.40 -3.29 -5.65
CA ASN A 72 6.42 -2.26 -5.31
C ASN A 72 7.09 -0.91 -5.06
N PHE A 73 8.19 -0.86 -4.31
CA PHE A 73 8.97 0.36 -4.08
C PHE A 73 9.61 0.92 -5.35
N LEU A 74 10.11 0.06 -6.24
CA LEU A 74 10.59 0.51 -7.55
C LEU A 74 9.44 1.11 -8.38
N GLY A 75 8.26 0.48 -8.36
CA GLY A 75 7.08 0.99 -9.03
C GLY A 75 6.67 2.38 -8.53
N THR A 76 6.65 2.58 -7.22
CA THR A 76 6.31 3.88 -6.62
C THR A 76 7.38 4.93 -6.88
N TYR A 77 8.66 4.57 -6.88
CA TYR A 77 9.76 5.47 -7.26
C TYR A 77 9.68 5.89 -8.74
N VAL A 78 9.44 4.95 -9.66
CA VAL A 78 9.28 5.28 -11.08
C VAL A 78 8.07 6.18 -11.27
N SER A 79 6.95 5.89 -10.61
CA SER A 79 5.77 6.74 -10.64
C SER A 79 6.01 8.12 -10.05
N SER A 80 6.79 8.27 -8.97
CA SER A 80 7.10 9.59 -8.39
C SER A 80 7.95 10.45 -9.32
N LEU A 81 8.72 9.86 -10.24
CA LEU A 81 9.46 10.61 -11.25
C LEU A 81 8.58 10.96 -12.45
N LEU A 82 7.84 9.98 -12.97
CA LEU A 82 7.12 10.12 -14.24
C LEU A 82 5.74 10.78 -14.11
N LEU A 83 5.10 10.68 -12.94
CA LEU A 83 3.72 11.13 -12.73
C LEU A 83 3.61 12.32 -11.77
N ILE A 84 4.72 12.88 -11.28
CA ILE A 84 4.69 14.04 -10.36
C ILE A 84 3.93 15.23 -10.96
N GLY A 85 4.03 15.47 -12.26
CA GLY A 85 3.28 16.53 -12.96
C GLY A 85 1.76 16.32 -13.02
N LYS A 86 1.25 15.19 -12.52
CA LYS A 86 -0.19 14.94 -12.36
C LYS A 86 -0.71 15.30 -10.97
N ILE A 87 0.18 15.62 -10.02
CA ILE A 87 -0.20 16.14 -8.72
C ILE A 87 -0.47 17.63 -8.89
N THR A 88 -1.71 18.05 -8.63
CA THR A 88 -2.12 19.45 -8.75
C THR A 88 -2.20 20.15 -7.39
N ASN A 89 -2.28 19.40 -6.30
CA ASN A 89 -2.45 19.93 -4.95
C ASN A 89 -1.23 19.60 -4.07
N PHE A 90 -0.17 20.40 -4.22
CA PHE A 90 1.09 20.24 -3.47
C PHE A 90 0.94 20.59 -1.98
N ILE A 91 0.01 21.48 -1.62
CA ILE A 91 -0.24 21.85 -0.21
C ILE A 91 -0.74 20.64 0.58
N ASP A 92 -1.70 19.91 0.04
CA ASP A 92 -2.22 18.69 0.68
C ASP A 92 -1.17 17.58 0.74
N LEU A 93 -0.36 17.43 -0.31
CA LEU A 93 0.78 16.52 -0.32
C LEU A 93 1.76 16.82 0.81
N GLU A 94 2.23 18.07 0.93
CA GLU A 94 3.14 18.51 1.98
C GLU A 94 2.55 18.26 3.37
N THR A 95 1.27 18.59 3.56
CA THR A 95 0.56 18.36 4.83
C THR A 95 0.53 16.88 5.19
N ILE A 96 0.25 15.98 4.22
CA ILE A 96 0.26 14.53 4.45
C ILE A 96 1.66 14.07 4.87
N ILE A 97 2.71 14.51 4.16
CA ILE A 97 4.09 14.11 4.47
C ILE A 97 4.49 14.60 5.85
N GLN A 98 4.21 15.86 6.18
CA GLN A 98 4.51 16.45 7.50
C GLN A 98 3.82 15.70 8.63
N ASN A 99 2.53 15.35 8.45
CA ASN A 99 1.78 14.57 9.41
C ASN A 99 2.35 13.15 9.58
N LYS A 100 2.85 12.53 8.51
CA LYS A 100 3.51 11.22 8.62
C LYS A 100 4.82 11.33 9.37
N VAL A 101 5.71 12.23 8.96
CA VAL A 101 7.03 12.34 9.60
C VAL A 101 6.96 12.90 11.03
N SER A 102 5.86 13.53 11.45
CA SER A 102 5.70 14.01 12.84
C SER A 102 5.21 12.92 13.81
N GLN A 103 4.64 11.82 13.31
CA GLN A 103 4.14 10.72 14.14
C GLN A 103 5.28 9.97 14.85
N ASN A 104 4.99 9.48 16.05
CA ASN A 104 5.89 8.57 16.76
C ASN A 104 5.83 7.15 16.16
N LEU A 105 6.93 6.41 16.23
CA LEU A 105 7.05 5.10 15.59
C LEU A 105 6.06 4.05 16.14
N PHE A 106 5.67 4.17 17.41
CA PHE A 106 4.68 3.26 18.01
C PHE A 106 3.29 3.46 17.40
N SER A 107 2.86 4.70 17.21
CA SER A 107 1.59 5.04 16.56
C SER A 107 1.56 4.53 15.11
N VAL A 108 2.65 4.72 14.37
CA VAL A 108 2.81 4.20 13.00
C VAL A 108 2.67 2.69 12.96
N PHE A 109 3.32 1.99 13.91
CA PHE A 109 3.25 0.55 14.01
C PHE A 109 1.82 0.05 14.24
N ILE A 110 1.09 0.63 15.21
CA ILE A 110 -0.30 0.25 15.50
C ILE A 110 -1.22 0.57 14.32
N SER A 111 -1.11 1.77 13.74
CA SER A 111 -1.82 2.19 12.53
C SER A 111 -1.60 1.20 11.37
N SER A 112 -0.35 0.73 11.21
CA SER A 112 0.04 -0.22 10.17
C SER A 112 -0.51 -1.62 10.40
N ILE A 113 -0.70 -2.06 11.65
CA ILE A 113 -1.39 -3.32 11.96
C ILE A 113 -2.83 -3.27 11.46
N VAL A 114 -3.56 -2.20 11.78
CA VAL A 114 -4.94 -2.01 11.31
C VAL A 114 -5.00 -1.98 9.77
N CYS A 115 -4.06 -1.29 9.13
CA CYS A 115 -3.95 -1.30 7.67
C CYS A 115 -3.75 -2.73 7.12
N GLY A 116 -2.84 -3.51 7.71
CA GLY A 116 -2.57 -4.89 7.32
C GLY A 116 -3.80 -5.80 7.45
N MET A 117 -4.60 -5.60 8.50
CA MET A 117 -5.86 -6.32 8.72
C MET A 117 -6.89 -5.98 7.64
N LEU A 118 -7.12 -4.69 7.38
CA LEU A 118 -8.10 -4.24 6.37
C LEU A 118 -7.71 -4.67 4.96
N VAL A 119 -6.42 -4.57 4.61
CA VAL A 119 -5.92 -5.07 3.32
C VAL A 119 -6.12 -6.58 3.24
N TYR A 120 -5.77 -7.37 4.26
CA TYR A 120 -6.02 -8.81 4.25
C TYR A 120 -7.49 -9.14 4.00
N THR A 121 -8.40 -8.51 4.76
CA THR A 121 -9.85 -8.72 4.64
C THR A 121 -10.34 -8.42 3.22
N ALA A 122 -9.89 -7.32 2.61
CA ALA A 122 -10.21 -7.00 1.21
C ALA A 122 -9.80 -8.13 0.25
N ILE A 123 -8.55 -8.60 0.36
CA ILE A 123 -8.03 -9.67 -0.50
C ILE A 123 -8.76 -10.99 -0.24
N TYR A 124 -9.08 -11.30 1.02
CA TYR A 124 -9.82 -12.50 1.40
C TYR A 124 -11.19 -12.54 0.75
N SER A 125 -12.00 -11.49 0.92
CA SER A 125 -13.35 -11.42 0.35
C SER A 125 -13.34 -11.55 -1.18
N TYR A 126 -12.37 -10.92 -1.85
CA TYR A 126 -12.23 -11.07 -3.30
C TYR A 126 -11.78 -12.47 -3.73
N LYS A 127 -10.86 -13.11 -2.98
CA LYS A 127 -10.42 -14.46 -3.28
C LYS A 127 -11.54 -15.47 -3.13
N LYS A 128 -12.30 -15.37 -2.03
CA LYS A 128 -13.40 -16.28 -1.67
C LYS A 128 -14.60 -16.13 -2.61
N ASP A 129 -15.16 -14.93 -2.69
CA ASP A 129 -16.48 -14.72 -3.30
C ASP A 129 -16.46 -13.70 -4.45
N LYS A 130 -15.27 -13.23 -4.85
CA LYS A 130 -15.10 -12.11 -5.80
C LYS A 130 -15.84 -10.85 -5.35
N ASP A 131 -16.04 -10.70 -4.04
CA ASP A 131 -16.77 -9.57 -3.46
C ASP A 131 -15.95 -8.28 -3.59
N ILE A 132 -16.30 -7.48 -4.59
CA ILE A 132 -15.70 -6.17 -4.85
C ILE A 132 -16.20 -5.13 -3.83
N ILE A 133 -17.40 -5.28 -3.28
CA ILE A 133 -17.95 -4.31 -2.31
C ILE A 133 -17.11 -4.34 -1.04
N SER A 134 -16.79 -5.53 -0.51
CA SER A 134 -15.87 -5.65 0.62
C SER A 134 -14.49 -5.05 0.33
N VAL A 135 -13.98 -5.20 -0.90
CA VAL A 135 -12.71 -4.55 -1.31
C VAL A 135 -12.85 -3.04 -1.22
N ILE A 136 -13.90 -2.46 -1.82
CA ILE A 136 -14.13 -1.02 -1.79
C ILE A 136 -14.21 -0.52 -0.35
N LEU A 137 -15.01 -1.16 0.50
CA LEU A 137 -15.23 -0.74 1.88
C LEU A 137 -13.97 -0.85 2.74
N CYS A 138 -13.25 -1.97 2.69
CA CYS A 138 -12.02 -2.15 3.48
C CYS A 138 -10.92 -1.16 3.06
N ILE A 139 -10.76 -0.94 1.75
CA ILE A 139 -9.77 -0.02 1.22
C ILE A 139 -10.13 1.43 1.54
N SER A 140 -11.41 1.81 1.37
CA SER A 140 -11.91 3.13 1.78
C SER A 140 -11.70 3.35 3.28
N ALA A 141 -12.00 2.35 4.10
CA ALA A 141 -11.87 2.44 5.56
C ALA A 141 -10.43 2.73 5.99
N PHE A 142 -9.41 2.06 5.42
CA PHE A 142 -8.03 2.35 5.83
C PHE A 142 -7.58 3.75 5.38
N VAL A 143 -8.03 4.20 4.20
CA VAL A 143 -7.71 5.55 3.71
C VAL A 143 -8.36 6.60 4.61
N MET A 144 -9.63 6.44 4.98
CA MET A 144 -10.31 7.35 5.93
C MET A 144 -9.70 7.31 7.33
N PHE A 145 -9.26 6.14 7.76
CA PHE A 145 -8.54 5.97 9.04
C PHE A 145 -7.15 6.61 9.02
N ASN A 146 -6.66 7.08 7.85
CA ASN A 146 -5.27 7.51 7.64
C ASN A 146 -4.25 6.43 8.04
N ALA A 147 -4.60 5.17 7.79
CA ALA A 147 -3.78 4.04 8.16
C ALA A 147 -2.46 4.02 7.39
N ASP A 148 -1.43 3.46 8.00
CA ASP A 148 -0.09 3.42 7.41
C ASP A 148 0.11 2.19 6.53
N HIS A 149 0.32 2.43 5.24
CA HIS A 149 0.54 1.40 4.24
C HIS A 149 1.93 1.57 3.60
N CYS A 150 2.82 0.59 3.76
CA CYS A 150 4.24 0.77 3.48
C CYS A 150 4.55 1.10 2.01
N VAL A 151 3.81 0.50 1.08
CA VAL A 151 3.94 0.80 -0.35
C VAL A 151 3.42 2.20 -0.65
N ALA A 152 2.33 2.63 -0.01
CA ALA A 152 1.80 3.97 -0.24
C ALA A 152 2.71 5.06 0.34
N ASN A 153 3.22 4.82 1.54
CA ASN A 153 4.19 5.67 2.24
C ASN A 153 5.45 5.87 1.39
N SER A 154 5.93 4.82 0.72
CA SER A 154 7.09 4.95 -0.18
C SER A 154 6.87 5.98 -1.28
N PHE A 155 5.68 6.07 -1.89
CA PHE A 155 5.39 7.10 -2.90
C PHE A 155 5.48 8.51 -2.32
N TYR A 156 4.89 8.76 -1.16
CA TYR A 156 4.98 10.06 -0.48
C TYR A 156 6.44 10.47 -0.20
N PHE A 157 7.26 9.53 0.26
CA PHE A 157 8.68 9.77 0.53
C PHE A 157 9.49 9.99 -0.75
N PHE A 158 9.21 9.22 -1.81
CA PHE A 158 9.89 9.41 -3.10
C PHE A 158 9.55 10.75 -3.75
N VAL A 159 8.27 11.16 -3.73
CA VAL A 159 7.85 12.46 -4.29
C VAL A 159 8.45 13.62 -3.51
N SER A 160 8.49 13.55 -2.18
CA SER A 160 9.09 14.58 -1.33
C SER A 160 10.61 14.57 -1.29
N ARG A 161 11.25 13.58 -1.92
CA ARG A 161 12.69 13.34 -1.85
C ARG A 161 13.21 13.23 -0.41
N ASN A 162 12.37 12.76 0.50
CA ASN A 162 12.70 12.64 1.92
C ASN A 162 13.14 11.20 2.23
N PHE A 163 14.45 11.00 2.40
CA PHE A 163 15.10 9.71 2.64
C PHE A 163 16.01 9.72 3.86
N ASP A 164 15.68 10.54 4.86
CA ASP A 164 16.42 10.56 6.11
C ASP A 164 16.22 9.26 6.92
N ASN A 165 17.03 9.08 7.96
CA ASN A 165 16.93 7.92 8.86
C ASN A 165 15.52 7.79 9.46
N LYS A 166 14.80 8.90 9.64
CA LYS A 166 13.47 8.93 10.22
C LYS A 166 12.44 8.30 9.29
N THR A 167 12.41 8.68 8.01
CA THR A 167 11.50 8.12 6.99
C THR A 167 11.81 6.66 6.71
N ILE A 168 13.08 6.25 6.74
CA ILE A 168 13.48 4.84 6.64
C ILE A 168 12.92 4.04 7.82
N LEU A 169 13.17 4.49 9.06
CA LEU A 169 12.64 3.84 10.26
C LEU A 169 11.11 3.80 10.26
N TYR A 170 10.47 4.91 9.92
CA TYR A 170 9.02 5.01 9.77
C TYR A 170 8.48 3.90 8.85
N ASN A 171 9.06 3.75 7.66
CA ASN A 171 8.57 2.77 6.70
C ASN A 171 8.91 1.33 7.12
N LEU A 172 10.01 1.10 7.86
CA LEU A 172 10.33 -0.21 8.44
C LEU A 172 9.27 -0.66 9.47
N PHE A 173 8.90 0.21 10.41
CA PHE A 173 7.82 -0.09 11.36
C PHE A 173 6.49 -0.29 10.63
N CYS A 174 6.25 0.45 9.56
CA CYS A 174 5.07 0.28 8.72
C CYS A 174 5.02 -1.10 8.04
N ILE A 175 6.14 -1.57 7.46
CA ILE A 175 6.26 -2.91 6.87
C ILE A 175 5.94 -3.98 7.93
N LEU A 176 6.53 -3.87 9.13
CA LEU A 176 6.32 -4.84 10.21
C LEU A 176 4.86 -4.86 10.67
N GLY A 177 4.24 -3.69 10.86
CA GLY A 177 2.84 -3.60 11.25
C GLY A 177 1.90 -4.17 10.19
N ASN A 178 2.07 -3.79 8.90
CA ASN A 178 1.30 -4.36 7.80
C ASN A 178 1.44 -5.89 7.73
N TYR A 179 2.66 -6.39 7.95
CA TYR A 179 2.93 -7.82 7.95
C TYR A 179 2.18 -8.54 9.08
N ILE A 180 2.31 -8.05 10.31
CA ILE A 180 1.67 -8.62 11.51
C ILE A 180 0.15 -8.58 11.38
N GLY A 181 -0.44 -7.44 11.01
CA GLY A 181 -1.88 -7.31 10.84
C GLY A 181 -2.45 -8.31 9.83
N SER A 182 -1.75 -8.51 8.71
CA SER A 182 -2.15 -9.49 7.70
C SER A 182 -2.03 -10.94 8.20
N LYS A 183 -0.94 -11.29 8.91
CA LYS A 183 -0.76 -12.64 9.48
C LYS A 183 -1.76 -12.94 10.60
N LEU A 184 -2.12 -11.95 11.43
CA LEU A 184 -3.13 -12.10 12.47
C LEU A 184 -4.47 -12.53 11.88
N CYS A 185 -4.97 -11.82 10.86
CA CYS A 185 -6.21 -12.19 10.19
C CYS A 185 -6.09 -13.52 9.41
N SER A 186 -4.93 -13.81 8.84
CA SER A 186 -4.70 -15.12 8.18
C SER A 186 -4.77 -16.29 9.15
N PHE A 187 -4.23 -16.12 10.36
CA PHE A 187 -4.22 -17.16 11.38
C PHE A 187 -5.63 -17.53 11.84
N THR A 188 -6.57 -16.57 11.93
CA THR A 188 -7.96 -16.86 12.30
C THR A 188 -8.72 -17.71 11.28
N GLN A 189 -8.19 -17.86 10.06
CA GLN A 189 -8.77 -18.74 9.03
C GLN A 189 -8.27 -20.18 9.13
N LYS A 190 -7.30 -20.46 10.00
CA LYS A 190 -6.71 -21.79 10.21
C LYS A 190 -7.19 -22.46 11.49
N ILE A 191 -7.93 -21.74 12.33
CA ILE A 191 -8.61 -22.22 13.54
C ILE A 191 -10.03 -22.60 13.13
#